data_AF-B7IZN7-F1
#
_entry.id   AF-B7IZN7-F1
#
_cell.length_a   1.000
_cell.length_b   1.000
_cell.length_c   1.000
_cell.angle_alpha   90.00
_cell.angle_beta   90.00
_cell.angle_gamma   90.00
#
_symmetry.space_group_name_H-M   'P 1'
#
loop_
_entity.id
_entity.type
_entity.pdbx_description
1 polymer ?
#
loop_
_entity_poly.entity_id
_entity_poly.type
_entity_poly.pdbx_seq_one_letter_code
_entity_poly.pdbx_strand_id
1 'polypeptide(L)'
;MNNNIHFVDIGFSNYVDAGKILTVNRPDSSPIKRSLQHAKEAGRFLDLTQGKKTRSIITQSSNTGLIFTASAVQTSTIMNRIRETEVKQSKRMAGKLIEKSVEVGNQ
;
A
#
# COMPACT_ATOMS: atom_id res chain seq x y z
N MET A 1 -12.76 7.82 -12.04
CA MET A 1 -12.15 6.80 -11.14
C MET A 1 -12.57 7.12 -9.72
N ASN A 2 -13.11 6.14 -9.00
CA ASN A 2 -13.53 6.35 -7.61
C ASN A 2 -12.25 6.48 -6.77
N ASN A 3 -11.87 7.71 -6.44
CA ASN A 3 -10.57 8.06 -5.86
C ASN A 3 -10.54 7.84 -4.34
N ASN A 4 -11.17 6.76 -3.88
CA ASN A 4 -11.25 6.44 -2.46
C ASN A 4 -9.87 5.91 -2.04
N ILE A 5 -9.00 6.84 -1.66
CA ILE A 5 -7.65 6.53 -1.19
C ILE A 5 -7.79 5.85 0.16
N HIS A 6 -7.22 4.66 0.27
CA HIS A 6 -7.26 3.88 1.48
C HIS A 6 -5.83 3.56 1.90
N PHE A 7 -5.44 4.12 3.04
CA PHE A 7 -4.09 3.97 3.55
C PHE A 7 -3.92 2.65 4.29
N VAL A 8 -2.81 1.98 4.03
CA VAL A 8 -2.34 0.85 4.82
C VAL A 8 -1.07 1.23 5.57
N ASP A 9 -1.03 0.92 6.86
CA ASP A 9 0.16 1.09 7.71
C ASP A 9 1.25 0.11 7.28
N ILE A 10 2.42 0.63 6.91
CA ILE A 10 3.59 -0.18 6.55
C ILE A 10 4.69 -0.14 7.63
N GLY A 11 4.44 0.47 8.78
CA GLY A 11 5.30 0.52 9.95
C GLY A 11 5.68 1.93 10.38
N PHE A 12 5.76 2.15 11.70
CA PHE A 12 6.21 3.40 12.31
C PHE A 12 5.39 4.63 11.87
N SER A 13 4.07 4.47 11.81
CA SER A 13 3.16 5.53 11.35
C SER A 13 3.44 6.02 9.93
N ASN A 14 4.08 5.18 9.11
CA ASN A 14 4.17 5.40 7.67
C ASN A 14 3.03 4.66 6.98
N TYR A 15 2.40 5.33 6.04
CA TYR A 15 1.24 4.82 5.32
C TYR A 15 1.45 4.90 3.82
N VAL A 16 0.87 3.94 3.11
CA VAL A 16 0.85 3.94 1.64
C VAL A 16 -0.57 3.75 1.15
N ASP A 17 -0.88 4.30 -0.02
CA ASP A 17 -2.16 4.06 -0.68
C ASP A 17 -2.25 2.60 -1.14
N ALA A 18 -3.14 1.82 -0.50
CA ALA A 18 -3.35 0.41 -0.79
C ALA A 18 -3.80 0.19 -2.24
N GLY A 19 -4.55 1.12 -2.82
CA GLY A 19 -5.00 1.03 -4.21
C GLY A 19 -3.88 1.20 -5.25
N LYS A 20 -2.70 1.66 -4.82
CA LYS A 20 -1.53 1.86 -5.68
C LYS A 20 -0.42 0.85 -5.46
N ILE A 21 -0.55 -0.06 -4.49
CA ILE A 21 0.44 -1.11 -4.27
C ILE A 21 0.38 -2.10 -5.43
N LEU A 22 1.51 -2.29 -6.11
CA LEU A 22 1.67 -3.29 -7.17
C LEU A 22 2.25 -4.59 -6.63
N THR A 23 3.27 -4.49 -5.78
CA THR A 23 3.97 -5.66 -5.22
C THR A 23 4.47 -5.40 -3.81
N VAL A 24 4.57 -6.46 -3.01
CA VAL A 24 5.21 -6.48 -1.68
C VAL A 24 6.26 -7.57 -1.68
N ASN A 25 7.53 -7.18 -1.65
CA ASN A 25 8.66 -8.06 -1.92
C ASN A 25 9.58 -8.20 -0.70
N ARG A 26 10.29 -9.32 -0.64
CA ARG A 26 11.41 -9.46 0.30
C ARG A 26 12.62 -8.66 -0.21
N PRO A 27 13.38 -8.00 0.69
CA PRO A 27 14.52 -7.17 0.31
C PRO A 27 15.77 -7.98 -0.10
N ASP A 28 15.79 -9.28 0.12
CA ASP A 28 16.94 -10.15 -0.15
C ASP A 28 17.02 -10.63 -1.61
N SER A 29 15.92 -10.54 -2.37
CA SER A 29 15.83 -10.92 -3.78
C SER A 29 16.79 -10.11 -4.67
N SER A 30 17.65 -10.81 -5.43
CA SER A 30 18.65 -10.17 -6.32
C SER A 30 18.02 -9.22 -7.36
N PRO A 31 16.91 -9.57 -8.06
CA PRO A 31 16.19 -8.62 -8.90
C PRO A 31 15.71 -7.37 -8.15
N ILE A 32 15.17 -7.52 -6.94
CA ILE A 32 14.66 -6.39 -6.16
C ILE A 32 15.81 -5.46 -5.75
N LYS A 33 16.96 -6.00 -5.34
CA LYS A 33 18.15 -5.19 -5.04
C LYS A 33 18.59 -4.36 -6.25
N ARG A 34 18.58 -4.93 -7.46
CA ARG A 34 18.86 -4.19 -8.69
C ARG A 34 17.83 -3.08 -8.94
N SER A 35 16.54 -3.38 -8.81
CA SER A 35 15.48 -2.37 -8.97
C SER A 35 15.57 -1.24 -7.95
N LEU A 36 15.96 -1.55 -6.71
CA LEU A 36 16.19 -0.55 -5.67
C LEU A 36 17.34 0.39 -6.02
N GLN A 37 18.41 -0.14 -6.60
CA GLN A 37 19.55 0.68 -7.02
C GLN A 37 19.11 1.69 -8.09
N HIS A 38 18.40 1.23 -9.13
CA HIS A 38 17.86 2.12 -10.16
C HIS A 38 16.85 3.14 -9.57
N ALA A 39 16.01 2.71 -8.63
CA ALA A 39 15.05 3.60 -7.97
C ALA A 39 15.76 4.70 -7.16
N LYS A 40 16.88 4.39 -6.49
CA LYS A 40 17.71 5.38 -5.79
C LYS A 40 18.32 6.39 -6.75
N GLU A 41 18.91 5.91 -7.84
CA GLU A 41 19.49 6.77 -8.89
C GLU A 41 18.46 7.69 -9.54
N ALA A 42 17.24 7.17 -9.75
CA ALA A 42 16.13 7.94 -10.33
C ALA A 42 15.39 8.83 -9.32
N GLY A 43 15.78 8.87 -8.04
CA GLY A 43 15.08 9.64 -7.00
C GLY A 43 13.67 9.12 -6.68
N ARG A 44 13.42 7.82 -6.91
CA ARG A 44 12.12 7.13 -6.70
C ARG A 44 12.18 6.06 -5.61
N PHE A 45 13.17 6.14 -4.73
CA PHE A 45 13.29 5.27 -3.57
C PHE A 45 12.94 6.05 -2.29
N LEU A 46 12.06 5.48 -1.47
CA LEU A 46 11.70 6.01 -0.16
C LEU A 46 12.17 5.06 0.93
N ASP A 47 13.06 5.52 1.81
CA ASP A 47 13.46 4.78 2.99
C ASP A 47 12.57 5.16 4.18
N LEU A 48 11.61 4.28 4.50
CA LEU A 48 10.68 4.44 5.63
C LEU A 48 10.97 3.43 6.75
N THR A 49 12.22 2.94 6.83
CA THR A 49 12.61 1.93 7.80
C THR A 49 12.85 2.47 9.21
N GLN A 50 12.96 3.80 9.37
CA GLN A 50 13.31 4.47 10.63
C GLN A 50 14.63 3.94 11.23
N GLY A 51 15.64 3.75 10.38
CA GLY A 51 16.98 3.27 10.77
C GLY A 51 17.04 1.78 11.17
N LYS A 52 15.94 1.03 10.98
CA LYS A 52 15.89 -0.41 11.27
C LYS A 52 16.20 -1.22 10.03
N LYS A 53 16.50 -2.52 10.24
CA LYS A 53 16.74 -3.46 9.14
C LYS A 53 15.54 -3.52 8.20
N THR A 54 15.75 -3.29 6.91
CA THR A 54 14.73 -3.50 5.87
C THR A 54 14.24 -4.95 5.90
N ARG A 55 12.92 -5.12 6.01
CA ARG A 55 12.25 -6.44 6.02
C ARG A 55 11.28 -6.62 4.85
N SER A 56 10.91 -5.56 4.18
CA SER A 56 10.07 -5.58 2.98
C SER A 56 10.35 -4.39 2.08
N ILE A 57 10.01 -4.56 0.80
CA ILE A 57 10.01 -3.53 -0.23
C ILE A 57 8.63 -3.49 -0.86
N ILE A 58 7.94 -2.36 -0.75
CA ILE A 58 6.65 -2.13 -1.42
C ILE A 58 6.93 -1.37 -2.72
N THR A 59 6.34 -1.81 -3.83
CA THR A 59 6.38 -1.04 -5.09
C THR A 59 4.99 -0.48 -5.36
N GLN A 60 4.91 0.83 -5.58
CA GLN A 60 3.66 1.53 -5.85
C GLN A 60 3.67 2.17 -7.24
N SER A 61 2.50 2.20 -7.88
CA SER A 61 2.28 2.95 -9.11
C SER A 61 2.06 4.43 -8.82
N SER A 62 2.66 5.30 -9.63
CA SER A 62 2.41 6.74 -9.64
C SER A 62 2.34 7.25 -11.07
N ASN A 63 1.82 8.47 -11.26
CA ASN A 63 1.71 9.08 -12.59
C ASN A 63 3.07 9.27 -13.29
N THR A 64 4.17 9.34 -12.52
CA THR A 64 5.52 9.56 -13.03
C THR A 64 6.35 8.27 -13.09
N GLY A 65 5.77 7.11 -12.75
CA GLY A 65 6.43 5.80 -12.76
C GLY A 65 6.32 5.06 -11.43
N LEU A 66 7.22 4.11 -11.21
CA LEU A 66 7.22 3.26 -10.01
C LEU A 66 7.97 3.90 -8.85
N ILE A 67 7.38 3.84 -7.66
CA ILE A 67 8.02 4.23 -6.39
C ILE A 67 8.34 2.95 -5.61
N PHE A 68 9.57 2.85 -5.09
CA PHE A 68 10.00 1.73 -4.26
C PHE A 68 10.20 2.20 -2.82
N THR A 69 9.48 1.58 -1.89
CA THR A 69 9.43 1.98 -0.50
C THR A 69 9.98 0.87 0.38
N ALA A 70 11.05 1.14 1.12
CA ALA A 70 11.61 0.21 2.10
C ALA A 70 10.87 0.34 3.44
N SER A 71 10.53 -0.81 4.04
CA SER A 71 9.93 -0.89 5.37
C SER A 71 10.68 -1.90 6.25
N ALA A 72 10.72 -1.63 7.56
CA ALA A 72 11.25 -2.57 8.55
C ALA A 72 10.20 -3.58 9.05
N VAL A 73 8.99 -3.57 8.49
CA VAL A 73 7.92 -4.56 8.76
C VAL A 73 8.01 -5.71 7.76
N GLN A 74 7.69 -6.92 8.22
CA GLN A 74 7.72 -8.12 7.36
C GLN A 74 6.66 -8.06 6.25
N THR A 75 6.97 -8.68 5.11
CA THR A 75 6.05 -8.78 3.97
C THR A 75 4.71 -9.40 4.36
N SER A 76 4.73 -10.48 5.16
CA SER A 76 3.53 -11.16 5.65
C SER A 76 2.61 -10.23 6.46
N THR A 77 3.19 -9.43 7.35
CA THR A 77 2.44 -8.46 8.16
C THR A 77 1.81 -7.38 7.29
N ILE A 78 2.55 -6.83 6.33
CA ILE A 78 2.01 -5.82 5.39
C ILE A 78 0.88 -6.44 4.56
N MET A 79 1.05 -7.66 4.04
CA MET A 79 0.00 -8.35 3.29
C MET A 79 -1.28 -8.56 4.11
N ASN A 80 -1.15 -8.92 5.39
CA ASN A 80 -2.32 -9.03 6.27
C ASN A 80 -3.03 -7.69 6.44
N ARG A 81 -2.29 -6.60 6.65
CA ARG A 81 -2.87 -5.25 6.77
C ARG A 81 -3.57 -4.78 5.49
N ILE A 82 -3.03 -5.15 4.33
CA ILE A 82 -3.66 -4.88 3.03
C ILE A 82 -5.01 -5.60 2.96
N ARG A 83 -5.04 -6.91 3.24
CA ARG A 83 -6.29 -7.70 3.24
C ARG A 83 -7.33 -7.16 4.22
N GLU A 84 -6.90 -6.78 5.43
CA GLU A 84 -7.80 -6.15 6.41
C GLU A 84 -8.38 -4.84 5.90
N THR A 85 -7.56 -4.04 5.20
CA THR A 85 -7.99 -2.78 4.60
C THR A 85 -9.02 -3.02 3.49
N GLU A 86 -8.81 -4.01 2.63
CA GLU A 86 -9.76 -4.43 1.58
C GLU A 86 -11.08 -4.90 2.18
N VAL A 87 -11.06 -5.75 3.22
CA VAL A 87 -12.28 -6.21 3.90
C VAL A 87 -13.05 -5.04 4.51
N LYS A 88 -12.36 -4.11 5.18
CA LYS A 88 -12.98 -2.91 5.74
C LYS A 88 -13.61 -2.03 4.64
N GLN A 89 -12.95 -1.90 3.50
CA GLN A 89 -13.51 -1.17 2.36
C GLN A 89 -14.78 -1.80 1.83
N SER A 90 -14.77 -3.11 1.58
CA SER A 90 -15.92 -3.84 1.07
C SER A 90 -17.12 -3.70 2.01
N LYS A 91 -16.90 -3.81 3.33
CA LYS A 91 -17.95 -3.58 4.34
C LYS A 91 -18.50 -2.15 4.29
N ARG A 92 -17.63 -1.14 4.19
CA ARG A 92 -18.07 0.27 4.09
C ARG A 92 -18.85 0.55 2.82
N MET A 93 -18.46 -0.03 1.68
CA MET A 93 -19.20 0.11 0.43
C MET A 93 -20.57 -0.57 0.50
N ALA A 94 -20.64 -1.79 1.04
CA ALA A 94 -21.90 -2.49 1.25
C ALA A 94 -22.85 -1.70 2.16
N GLY A 95 -22.35 -1.15 3.28
CA GLY A 95 -23.15 -0.30 4.18
C GLY A 95 -23.72 0.94 3.47
N LYS A 96 -22.90 1.66 2.71
CA LYS A 96 -23.34 2.84 1.94
C LYS A 96 -24.41 2.52 0.90
N LEU A 97 -24.34 1.36 0.25
CA LEU A 97 -25.34 0.92 -0.71
C LEU A 97 -26.69 0.65 -0.03
N ILE A 98 -26.67 0.04 1.16
CA ILE A 98 -27.87 -0.21 1.96
C ILE A 98 -28.49 1.12 2.40
N GLU A 99 -27.70 2.02 2.98
CA GLU A 99 -28.17 3.36 3.41
C GLU A 99 -28.84 4.11 2.26
N LYS A 100 -28.20 4.14 1.09
CA LYS A 100 -28.76 4.79 -0.09
C LYS A 100 -30.07 4.16 -0.57
N SER A 101 -30.21 2.84 -0.46
CA SER A 101 -31.45 2.15 -0.84
C SER A 101 -32.61 2.47 0.12
N VAL A 102 -32.32 2.62 1.42
CA VAL A 102 -33.31 3.02 2.43
C VAL A 102 -33.78 4.47 2.20
N GLU A 103 -32.88 5.38 1.84
CA GLU A 103 -33.23 6.78 1.55
C GLU A 103 -34.17 6.90 0.35
N VAL A 104 -33.94 6.13 -0.72
CA VAL A 104 -34.80 6.16 -1.93
C VAL A 104 -36.17 5.54 -1.68
N GLY A 105 -36.28 4.51 -0.83
CA GLY A 105 -37.56 3.87 -0.52
C GLY A 105 -38.50 4.71 0.37
N ASN A 106 -37.98 5.78 0.98
CA ASN A 106 -38.74 6.68 1.86
C ASN A 106 -39.13 8.01 1.19
N GLN A 107 -38.86 8.16 -0.12
CA GLN A 107 -39.32 9.27 -0.97
C GLN A 107 -40.39 8.76 -1.94
#